data_AF-A0A645IPY4-F1
#
_entry.id   AF-A0A645IPY4-F1
#
_cell.length_a   1.000
_cell.length_b   1.000
_cell.length_c   1.000
_cell.angle_alpha   90.00
_cell.angle_beta   90.00
_cell.angle_gamma   90.00
#
_symmetry.space_group_name_H-M   'P 1'
#
loop_
_entity.id
_entity.type
_entity.pdbx_description
1 polymer ?
#
loop_
_entity_poly.entity_id
_entity_poly.type
_entity_poly.pdbx_seq_one_letter_code
_entity_poly.pdbx_strand_id
1 'polypeptide(L)'
;MTNEIPIWISDDAKRKEKYRQILATGDRLQLIRLIKTLHLYGQERKNEGKKLHSADERFMKEAEKMLYEEFSHVLGIHQDQVLPFILEQMEIKEKK
;
A
#
# COMPACT_ATOMS: atom_id res chain seq x y z
N MET A 1 14.94 6.86 0.46
CA MET A 1 13.49 6.62 0.62
C MET A 1 13.11 7.06 2.02
N THR A 2 12.15 7.96 2.16
CA THR A 2 11.75 8.53 3.45
C THR A 2 11.43 7.43 4.47
N ASN A 3 11.98 7.57 5.68
CA ASN A 3 11.72 6.73 6.86
C ASN A 3 10.27 6.88 7.33
N GLU A 4 9.33 6.44 6.50
CA GLU A 4 7.94 6.36 6.92
C GLU A 4 7.80 5.18 7.87
N ILE A 5 7.69 5.52 9.16
CA ILE A 5 7.51 4.59 10.26
C ILE A 5 6.19 3.83 10.04
N PRO A 6 6.18 2.49 10.14
CA PRO A 6 4.95 1.71 10.05
C PRO A 6 3.92 2.17 11.09
N ILE A 7 2.65 2.22 10.68
CA ILE A 7 1.53 2.70 11.52
C ILE A 7 0.73 1.54 12.13
N TRP A 8 1.39 0.42 12.41
CA TRP A 8 0.71 -0.76 12.94
C TRP A 8 0.13 -0.49 14.34
N ILE A 9 -1.11 -0.92 14.57
CA ILE A 9 -1.81 -0.80 15.84
C ILE A 9 -2.20 -2.20 16.31
N SER A 10 -1.76 -2.62 17.50
CA SER A 10 -2.04 -3.96 18.02
C SER A 10 -3.53 -4.21 18.30
N ASP A 11 -4.24 -3.18 18.76
CA ASP A 11 -5.69 -3.21 18.97
C ASP A 11 -6.42 -3.25 17.61
N ASP A 12 -7.10 -4.36 17.33
CA ASP A 12 -7.77 -4.61 16.06
C ASP A 12 -8.90 -3.61 15.75
N ALA A 13 -9.65 -3.17 16.76
CA ALA A 13 -10.74 -2.21 16.56
C ALA A 13 -10.19 -0.83 16.20
N LYS A 14 -9.15 -0.38 16.93
CA LYS A 14 -8.46 0.89 16.64
C LYS A 14 -7.73 0.84 15.30
N ARG A 15 -7.12 -0.29 14.96
CA ARG A 15 -6.44 -0.50 13.66
C ARG A 15 -7.44 -0.35 12.50
N LYS A 16 -8.55 -1.09 12.55
CA LYS A 16 -9.62 -1.01 11.55
C LYS A 16 -10.15 0.40 11.39
N GLU A 17 -10.38 1.10 12.51
CA GLU A 17 -10.87 2.48 12.47
C GLU A 17 -9.87 3.44 11.82
N LYS A 18 -8.59 3.36 12.21
CA LYS A 18 -7.54 4.17 11.60
C LYS A 18 -7.42 3.92 10.10
N TYR A 19 -7.49 2.65 9.67
CA TYR A 19 -7.36 2.29 8.26
C TYR A 19 -8.56 2.76 7.44
N ARG A 20 -9.78 2.69 7.97
CA ARG A 20 -10.96 3.29 7.34
C ARG A 20 -10.80 4.80 7.14
N GLN A 21 -10.28 5.50 8.15
CA GLN A 21 -10.05 6.95 8.03
C GLN A 21 -9.04 7.27 6.93
N ILE A 22 -7.94 6.51 6.84
CA ILE A 22 -6.94 6.69 5.78
C ILE A 22 -7.58 6.52 4.40
N LEU A 23 -8.33 5.43 4.19
CA LEU A 23 -9.04 5.19 2.93
C LEU A 23 -10.05 6.30 2.62
N ALA A 24 -10.80 6.77 3.63
CA ALA A 24 -11.77 7.84 3.45
C ALA A 24 -11.12 9.18 3.04
N THR A 25 -9.92 9.48 3.54
CA THR A 25 -9.20 10.70 3.14
C THR A 25 -8.58 10.62 1.76
N GLY A 26 -8.23 9.42 1.29
CA GLY A 26 -7.49 9.23 0.04
C GLY A 26 -6.09 9.86 0.04
N ASP A 27 -5.54 10.27 1.18
CA ASP A 27 -4.22 10.91 1.22
C ASP A 27 -3.13 9.93 0.75
N ARG A 28 -2.50 10.25 -0.38
CA ARG A 28 -1.51 9.39 -1.04
C ARG A 28 -0.36 8.97 -0.13
N LEU A 29 0.11 9.85 0.77
CA LEU A 29 1.21 9.52 1.68
C LEU A 29 0.71 8.54 2.74
N GLN A 30 -0.48 8.75 3.29
CA GLN A 30 -1.09 7.81 4.24
C GLN A 30 -1.42 6.46 3.58
N LEU A 31 -1.85 6.44 2.32
CA LEU A 31 -2.07 5.20 1.56
C LEU A 31 -0.76 4.42 1.39
N ILE A 32 0.32 5.09 0.97
CA ILE A 32 1.65 4.46 0.85
C ILE A 32 2.12 3.91 2.21
N ARG A 33 1.94 4.67 3.29
CA ARG A 33 2.24 4.22 4.66
C ARG A 33 1.44 2.99 5.06
N LEU A 34 0.15 2.96 4.76
CA LEU A 34 -0.73 1.84 5.06
C LEU A 34 -0.30 0.58 4.30
N ILE A 35 -0.09 0.70 2.99
CA ILE A 35 0.38 -0.39 2.12
C ILE A 35 1.71 -0.95 2.66
N LYS A 36 2.68 -0.08 2.95
CA LYS A 36 3.99 -0.49 3.49
C LYS A 36 3.86 -1.18 4.85
N THR A 37 3.01 -0.66 5.73
CA THR A 37 2.75 -1.25 7.06
C THR A 37 2.20 -2.67 6.93
N LEU A 38 1.18 -2.84 6.08
CA LEU A 38 0.53 -4.12 5.85
C LEU A 38 1.44 -5.12 5.13
N HIS A 39 2.28 -4.66 4.21
CA HIS A 39 3.29 -5.48 3.56
C HIS A 39 4.31 -6.03 4.56
N LEU A 40 4.92 -5.15 5.37
CA LEU A 40 5.92 -5.56 6.36
C LEU A 40 5.35 -6.53 7.39
N TYR A 41 4.18 -6.20 7.95
CA TYR A 41 3.51 -7.09 8.90
C TYR A 41 3.09 -8.41 8.24
N GLY A 42 2.58 -8.38 7.01
CA GLY A 42 2.27 -9.58 6.25
C GLY A 42 3.49 -10.50 6.06
N GLN A 43 4.67 -9.94 5.83
CA GLN A 43 5.93 -10.69 5.73
C GLN A 43 6.34 -11.30 7.06
N GLU A 44 6.23 -10.58 8.17
CA GLU A 44 6.46 -11.12 9.52
C GLU A 44 5.53 -12.31 9.81
N ARG A 45 4.22 -12.14 9.53
CA ARG A 45 3.22 -13.20 9.69
C ARG A 45 3.52 -14.43 8.84
N LYS A 46 3.92 -14.23 7.59
CA LYS A 46 4.29 -15.30 6.68
C LYS A 46 5.49 -16.08 7.18
N ASN A 47 6.50 -15.40 7.76
CA ASN A 47 7.67 -16.03 8.36
C ASN A 47 7.28 -16.89 9.59
N GLU A 48 6.20 -16.53 10.30
CA GLU A 48 5.60 -17.34 11.36
C GLU A 48 4.69 -18.47 10.85
N GLY A 49 4.56 -18.67 9.52
CA GLY A 49 3.64 -19.65 8.92
C GLY A 49 2.17 -19.24 8.99
N LYS A 50 1.87 -17.97 9.25
CA LYS A 50 0.50 -17.45 9.43
C LYS A 50 0.14 -16.50 8.30
N LYS A 51 -1.17 -16.35 8.07
CA LYS A 51 -1.71 -15.38 7.12
C LYS A 51 -1.96 -14.03 7.80
N LEU A 52 -2.04 -12.99 6.97
CA LEU A 52 -2.57 -11.69 7.36
C LEU A 52 -4.06 -11.84 7.70
N HIS A 53 -4.59 -10.98 8.57
CA HIS A 53 -6.03 -11.01 8.86
C HIS A 53 -6.82 -10.56 7.63
N SER A 54 -7.96 -11.20 7.36
CA SER A 54 -8.77 -10.91 6.16
C SER A 54 -9.22 -9.45 6.05
N ALA A 55 -9.43 -8.78 7.19
CA ALA A 55 -9.74 -7.35 7.20
C ALA A 55 -8.54 -6.50 6.73
N ASP A 56 -7.33 -6.83 7.22
CA ASP A 56 -6.09 -6.17 6.84
C ASP A 56 -5.75 -6.44 5.35
N GLU A 57 -6.00 -7.66 4.85
CA GLU A 57 -5.88 -7.99 3.41
C GLU A 57 -6.85 -7.16 2.55
N ARG A 58 -8.08 -6.94 3.02
CA ARG A 58 -9.06 -6.10 2.32
C ARG A 58 -8.58 -4.65 2.27
N PHE A 59 -8.12 -4.09 3.39
CA PHE A 59 -7.58 -2.74 3.42
C PHE A 59 -6.36 -2.58 2.52
N MET A 60 -5.48 -3.57 2.44
CA MET A 60 -4.34 -3.59 1.52
C MET A 60 -4.82 -3.41 0.07
N LYS A 61 -5.74 -4.27 -0.38
CA LYS A 61 -6.25 -4.24 -1.76
C LYS A 61 -6.97 -2.94 -2.10
N GLU A 62 -7.75 -2.40 -1.17
CA GLU A 62 -8.44 -1.12 -1.37
C GLU A 62 -7.44 0.04 -1.48
N ALA A 63 -6.42 0.08 -0.60
CA ALA A 63 -5.39 1.10 -0.65
C ALA A 63 -4.55 1.04 -1.93
N GLU A 64 -4.14 -0.17 -2.34
CA GLU A 64 -3.42 -0.39 -3.60
C GLU A 64 -4.26 0.06 -4.79
N LYS A 65 -5.54 -0.34 -4.84
CA LYS A 65 -6.45 0.05 -5.92
C LYS A 65 -6.55 1.57 -6.04
N MET A 66 -6.80 2.28 -4.93
CA MET A 66 -6.89 3.75 -4.94
C MET A 66 -5.59 4.39 -5.45
N LEU A 67 -4.43 3.90 -4.99
CA LEU A 67 -3.15 4.44 -5.44
C LEU A 67 -2.89 4.18 -6.93
N TYR A 68 -3.27 3.01 -7.45
CA TYR A 68 -3.18 2.70 -8.87
C TYR A 68 -4.13 3.55 -9.73
N GLU A 69 -5.34 3.83 -9.24
CA GLU A 69 -6.29 4.73 -9.90
C GLU A 69 -5.73 6.16 -9.98
N GLU A 70 -5.11 6.65 -8.90
CA GLU A 70 -4.43 7.96 -8.89
C GLU A 70 -3.29 8.02 -9.92
N PHE A 71 -2.44 6.99 -9.99
CA PHE A 71 -1.37 6.95 -11.00
C PHE A 71 -1.93 6.87 -12.42
N SER A 72 -2.94 6.04 -12.66
CA SER A 72 -3.63 5.95 -13.95
C SER A 72 -4.15 7.31 -14.39
N HIS A 73 -4.80 8.03 -13.48
CA HIS A 73 -5.36 9.35 -13.76
C HIS A 73 -4.27 10.38 -14.07
N VAL A 74 -3.24 10.48 -13.23
CA VAL A 74 -2.16 11.47 -13.38
C VAL A 74 -1.30 11.21 -14.62
N LEU A 75 -1.04 9.95 -14.95
CA LEU A 75 -0.21 9.56 -16.09
C LEU A 75 -1.01 9.46 -17.40
N GLY A 76 -2.34 9.49 -17.35
CA GLY A 76 -3.20 9.34 -18.52
C GLY A 76 -3.09 7.95 -19.18
N ILE A 77 -2.76 6.92 -18.39
CA ILE A 77 -2.62 5.54 -18.85
C ILE A 77 -3.68 4.66 -18.21
N HIS A 78 -3.98 3.50 -18.80
CA HIS A 78 -4.90 2.55 -18.19
C HIS A 78 -4.29 1.90 -16.93
N GLN A 79 -5.12 1.50 -15.97
CA GLN A 79 -4.68 1.00 -14.67
C GLN A 79 -3.74 -0.22 -14.78
N ASP A 80 -3.93 -1.08 -15.78
CA ASP A 80 -3.06 -2.23 -16.04
C ASP A 80 -1.67 -1.85 -16.57
N GLN A 81 -1.50 -0.64 -17.10
CA GLN A 81 -0.22 -0.10 -17.58
C GLN A 81 0.58 0.59 -16.48
N VAL A 82 -0.03 0.88 -15.33
CA VAL A 82 0.64 1.59 -14.22
C VAL A 82 1.86 0.81 -13.72
N LEU A 83 1.72 -0.50 -13.47
CA LEU A 83 2.83 -1.32 -12.99
C LEU A 83 3.95 -1.45 -14.04
N PRO A 84 3.69 -1.83 -15.31
CA PRO A 84 4.70 -1.82 -16.37
C PRO A 84 5.45 -0.49 -16.45
N PHE A 85 4.74 0.63 -16.42
CA PHE A 85 5.33 1.96 -16.48
C PHE A 85 6.28 2.22 -15.30
N ILE A 86 5.84 1.92 -14.07
CA ILE A 86 6.68 2.11 -12.87
C ILE A 86 7.97 1.28 -12.95
N LEU A 87 7.87 0.02 -13.37
CA LEU A 87 9.03 -0.87 -13.47
C LEU A 87 10.04 -0.37 -14.51
N GLU A 88 9.58 0.08 -15.67
CA GLU A 88 10.44 0.69 -16.69
C GLU A 88 11.19 1.91 -16.13
N GLN A 89 10.49 2.79 -15.40
CA GLN A 89 11.12 3.95 -14.76
C GLN A 89 12.16 3.59 -13.69
N MET A 90 12.00 2.45 -13.02
CA MET A 90 12.97 1.97 -12.03
C MET A 90 14.23 1.41 -12.69
N GLU A 91 14.10 0.62 -13.75
CA GLU A 91 15.25 0.08 -14.50
C GLU A 91 16.09 1.19 -15.17
N ILE A 92 15.45 2.26 -15.64
CA ILE A 92 16.15 3.44 -16.18
C ILE A 92 17.01 4.12 -15.11
N LYS A 93 16.58 4.10 -13.84
CA LYS A 93 17.34 4.69 -12.73
C LYS A 93 18.51 3.83 -12.27
N GLU A 94 18.46 2.51 -12.41
CA GLU A 94 19.57 1.62 -12.05
C GLU A 94 20.70 1.61 -13.09
N LYS A 95 20.42 2.05 -14.32
CA LYS A 95 21.39 2.16 -15.43
C LYS A 95 22.07 3.54 -15.52
N LYS A 96 21.74 4.48 -14.64
CA LYS A 96 22.35 5.83 -14.55
C LYS A 96 23.12 5.98 -13.25
#